data_AF-A0A402D3K5-F1
#
_entry.id   AF-A0A402D3K5-F1
#
_cell.length_a   1.000
_cell.length_b   1.000
_cell.length_c   1.000
_cell.angle_alpha   90.00
_cell.angle_beta   90.00
_cell.angle_gamma   90.00
#
_symmetry.space_group_name_H-M   'P 1'
#
loop_
_entity.id
_entity.type
_entity.pdbx_description
1 polymer ?
#
loop_
_entity_poly.entity_id
_entity_poly.type
_entity_poly.pdbx_seq_one_letter_code
_entity_poly.pdbx_strand_id
1 'polypeptide(L)'
;MKIQENLEQIMRKRCYLCGRSRDQVEKLILGVHGGVCANCIELAYSILHSSPEEQSEALVAARERAQSERSKTLLQRLFSKPKQRL
;
A
#
# COMPACT_ATOMS: atom_id res chain seq x y z
N MET A 1 -20.77 28.72 6.79
CA MET A 1 -19.61 28.37 5.94
C MET A 1 -18.38 27.81 6.69
N LYS A 2 -18.33 27.76 8.03
CA LYS A 2 -17.13 27.29 8.79
C LYS A 2 -16.79 25.79 8.68
N ILE A 3 -17.67 24.96 8.11
CA ILE A 3 -17.42 23.51 7.94
C ILE A 3 -16.40 23.25 6.81
N GLN A 4 -16.36 24.10 5.78
CA GLN A 4 -15.50 23.88 4.61
C GLN A 4 -14.00 24.09 4.92
N GLU A 5 -13.64 25.08 5.74
CA GLU A 5 -12.24 25.33 6.14
C GLU A 5 -11.61 24.17 6.90
N ASN A 6 -12.41 23.41 7.66
CA ASN A 6 -11.91 22.30 8.47
C ASN A 6 -11.65 21.03 7.62
N LEU A 7 -12.42 20.83 6.55
CA LEU A 7 -12.24 19.69 5.64
C LEU A 7 -10.96 19.80 4.81
N GLU A 8 -10.65 21.01 4.32
CA GLU A 8 -9.40 21.28 3.60
C GLU A 8 -8.17 20.97 4.45
N GLN A 9 -8.22 21.31 5.74
CA GLN A 9 -7.11 21.05 6.66
C GLN A 9 -6.94 19.57 6.99
N ILE A 10 -8.02 18.77 7.00
CA ILE A 10 -7.95 17.33 7.25
C ILE A 10 -7.34 16.58 6.06
N MET A 11 -7.71 16.97 4.82
CA MET A 11 -7.14 16.39 3.59
C MET A 11 -5.65 16.72 3.44
N ARG A 12 -5.21 17.91 3.89
CA ARG A 12 -3.79 18.31 3.86
C ARG A 12 -2.90 17.61 4.89
N LYS A 13 -3.46 16.81 5.82
CA LYS A 13 -2.66 16.14 6.87
C LYS A 13 -2.36 14.68 6.59
N ARG A 14 -2.74 14.16 5.42
CA ARG A 14 -2.48 12.77 5.04
C ARG A 14 -1.79 12.69 3.69
N CYS A 15 -0.98 11.65 3.52
CA CYS A 15 -0.44 11.28 2.23
C CYS A 15 -1.57 10.78 1.33
N TYR A 16 -1.68 11.33 0.12
CA TYR A 16 -2.68 10.93 -0.88
C TYR A 16 -2.48 9.50 -1.40
N LEU A 17 -1.23 9.03 -1.43
CA LEU A 17 -0.88 7.72 -1.97
C LEU A 17 -1.08 6.59 -0.95
N CYS A 18 -0.65 6.77 0.30
CA CYS A 18 -0.71 5.71 1.32
C CYS A 18 -1.67 5.97 2.48
N GLY A 19 -2.32 7.14 2.52
CA GLY A 19 -3.31 7.51 3.55
C GLY A 19 -2.75 7.84 4.93
N ARG A 20 -1.45 7.64 5.17
CA ARG A 20 -0.81 7.89 6.47
C ARG A 20 -0.88 9.37 6.85
N SER A 21 -1.12 9.65 8.13
CA SER A 21 -1.12 11.03 8.64
C SER A 21 0.30 11.60 8.73
N ARG A 22 0.40 12.93 8.87
CA ARG A 22 1.65 13.66 9.05
C ARG A 22 2.52 13.08 10.17
N ASP A 23 1.92 12.60 11.25
CA ASP A 23 2.64 12.07 12.41
C ASP A 23 3.16 10.62 12.17
N GLN A 24 2.66 9.94 11.14
CA GLN A 24 3.04 8.58 10.77
C GLN A 24 4.12 8.51 9.68
N VAL A 25 4.60 9.65 9.19
CA VAL A 25 5.58 9.75 8.11
C VAL A 25 6.67 10.74 8.48
N GLU A 26 7.91 10.46 8.08
CA GLU A 26 9.05 11.33 8.40
C GLU A 26 8.88 12.73 7.78
N LYS A 27 8.42 12.78 6.52
CA LYS A 27 8.20 14.01 5.75
C LYS A 27 6.93 13.90 4.94
N LEU A 28 6.12 14.97 4.95
CA LEU A 28 4.91 15.13 4.15
C LEU A 28 4.99 16.46 3.39
N ILE A 29 5.09 16.38 2.06
CA ILE A 29 5.15 17.52 1.15
C ILE A 29 3.73 17.93 0.81
N LEU A 30 3.39 19.21 0.98
CA LEU A 30 2.05 19.75 0.74
C LEU A 30 2.00 20.53 -0.57
N GLY A 31 0.93 20.33 -1.34
CA GLY A 31 0.57 21.11 -2.52
C GLY A 31 -0.87 21.62 -2.43
N VAL A 32 -1.31 22.30 -3.48
CA VAL A 32 -2.64 22.94 -3.55
C VAL A 32 -3.78 21.95 -3.29
N HIS A 33 -3.63 20.69 -3.71
CA HIS A 33 -4.68 19.67 -3.66
C HIS A 33 -4.46 18.54 -2.65
N GLY A 34 -3.40 18.57 -1.84
CA GLY A 34 -3.12 17.50 -0.87
C GLY A 34 -1.65 17.37 -0.52
N GLY A 35 -1.28 16.25 0.10
CA GLY A 35 0.11 15.97 0.47
C GLY A 35 0.60 14.60 0.02
N VAL A 36 1.91 14.47 -0.16
CA VAL A 36 2.59 13.19 -0.48
C VAL A 36 3.78 13.02 0.44
N CYS A 37 3.95 11.82 1.02
CA CYS A 37 5.07 11.55 1.92
C CYS A 37 6.33 11.12 1.16
N ALA A 38 7.50 11.31 1.79
CA ALA A 38 8.79 10.99 1.19
C ALA A 38 8.89 9.53 0.70
N ASN A 39 8.44 8.56 1.50
CA ASN A 39 8.49 7.14 1.10
C ASN A 39 7.69 6.85 -0.17
N CYS A 40 6.55 7.52 -0.35
CA CYS A 40 5.76 7.34 -1.56
C CYS A 40 6.41 7.98 -2.78
N ILE A 41 7.17 9.07 -2.59
CA ILE A 41 7.95 9.70 -3.66
C ILE A 41 9.10 8.79 -4.07
N GLU A 42 9.84 8.25 -3.10
CA GLU A 42 10.95 7.33 -3.35
C GLU A 42 10.48 6.05 -4.05
N LEU A 43 9.34 5.47 -3.60
CA LEU A 43 8.73 4.33 -4.27
C LEU A 43 8.31 4.68 -5.71
N ALA A 44 7.64 5.80 -5.91
CA ALA A 44 7.24 6.23 -7.26
C ALA A 44 8.47 6.47 -8.15
N TYR A 45 9.52 7.07 -7.62
CA TYR A 45 10.78 7.27 -8.32
C TYR A 45 11.40 5.94 -8.74
N SER A 46 11.47 4.96 -7.83
CA SER A 46 11.97 3.60 -8.13
C SER A 46 11.12 2.91 -9.19
N ILE A 47 9.79 3.03 -9.16
CA ILE A 47 8.91 2.45 -10.19
C ILE A 47 9.16 3.10 -11.55
N LEU A 48 9.33 4.42 -11.60
CA LEU A 48 9.51 5.15 -12.86
C LEU A 48 10.91 4.95 -13.48
N HIS A 49 11.92 4.66 -12.67
CA HIS A 49 13.32 4.57 -13.11
C HIS A 49 13.88 3.15 -13.05
N SER A 50 13.08 2.16 -12.66
CA SER A 50 13.50 0.75 -12.71
C SER A 50 13.53 0.28 -14.16
N SER A 51 14.56 -0.49 -14.51
CA SER A 51 14.65 -1.08 -15.84
C SER A 51 13.53 -2.12 -16.04
N PRO A 52 13.13 -2.42 -17.30
CA PRO A 52 12.17 -3.50 -17.56
C PRO A 52 12.63 -4.84 -16.99
N GLU A 53 13.94 -5.08 -16.91
CA GLU A 53 14.52 -6.29 -16.33
C GLU A 53 14.28 -6.33 -14.82
N GLU A 54 14.58 -5.23 -14.10
CA GLU A 54 14.37 -5.10 -12.66
C GLU A 54 12.88 -5.20 -12.27
N GLN A 55 12.00 -4.62 -13.08
CA GLN A 55 10.55 -4.74 -12.90
C GLN A 55 10.07 -6.18 -13.07
N SER A 56 10.63 -6.91 -14.03
CA SER A 56 10.29 -8.31 -14.29
C SER A 56 10.72 -9.21 -13.15
N GLU A 57 11.92 -9.03 -12.60
CA GLU A 57 12.44 -9.82 -11.47
C GLU A 57 11.66 -9.53 -10.19
N ALA A 58 11.35 -8.26 -9.90
CA ALA A 58 10.55 -7.88 -8.75
C ALA A 58 9.11 -8.44 -8.83
N LEU A 59 8.49 -8.42 -10.03
CA LEU A 59 7.16 -8.99 -10.26
C LEU A 59 7.15 -10.52 -10.18
N VAL A 60 8.18 -11.20 -10.72
CA VAL A 60 8.34 -12.65 -10.61
C VAL A 60 8.52 -13.05 -9.15
N ALA A 61 9.43 -12.39 -8.42
CA ALA A 61 9.66 -12.66 -7.01
C ALA A 61 8.42 -12.36 -6.13
N ALA A 62 7.65 -11.32 -6.45
CA ALA A 62 6.39 -11.01 -5.78
C ALA A 62 5.31 -12.07 -6.08
N ARG A 63 5.22 -12.54 -7.33
CA ARG A 63 4.30 -13.63 -7.74
C ARG A 63 4.65 -14.95 -7.06
N GLU A 64 5.92 -15.33 -7.03
CA GLU A 64 6.38 -16.56 -6.38
C GLU A 64 6.11 -16.54 -4.87
N ARG A 65 6.39 -15.41 -4.19
CA ARG A 65 6.03 -15.22 -2.78
C ARG A 65 4.52 -15.36 -2.56
N ALA A 66 3.70 -14.68 -3.38
CA ALA A 66 2.25 -14.78 -3.30
C ALA A 66 1.70 -16.18 -3.59
N GLN A 67 2.35 -16.94 -4.49
CA GLN A 67 1.99 -18.33 -4.80
C GLN A 67 2.36 -19.29 -3.65
N SER A 68 3.48 -19.07 -2.97
CA SER A 68 3.86 -19.87 -1.79
C SER A 68 2.88 -19.71 -0.63
N GLU A 69 2.34 -18.49 -0.43
CA GLU A 69 1.34 -18.18 0.61
C GLU A 69 -0.05 -18.78 0.27
N ARG A 70 -0.41 -18.78 -1.02
CA ARG A 70 -1.63 -19.42 -1.55
C ARG A 70 -1.62 -20.93 -1.36
N SER A 71 -0.48 -21.59 -1.59
CA SER A 71 -0.35 -23.03 -1.43
C SER A 71 -0.47 -23.49 0.04
N LYS A 72 0.05 -22.71 1.00
CA LYS A 72 -0.08 -23.01 2.44
C LYS A 72 -1.52 -22.85 2.94
N THR A 73 -2.20 -21.78 2.54
CA THR A 73 -3.59 -21.50 2.92
C THR A 73 -4.60 -22.47 2.28
N LEU A 74 -4.33 -22.94 1.06
CA LEU A 74 -5.19 -23.89 0.36
C LEU A 74 -5.09 -25.31 0.96
N LEU A 75 -3.88 -25.77 1.31
CA LEU A 75 -3.70 -27.04 2.04
C LEU A 75 -4.31 -26.97 3.44
N GLN A 76 -4.13 -25.87 4.18
CA GLN A 76 -4.72 -25.72 5.51
C GLN A 76 -6.26 -25.76 5.52
N ARG A 77 -6.89 -25.28 4.44
CA ARG A 77 -8.35 -25.38 4.23
C ARG A 77 -8.81 -26.78 3.83
N LEU A 78 -8.02 -27.52 3.05
CA LEU A 78 -8.34 -28.90 2.65
C LEU A 78 -8.22 -29.91 3.81
N PHE A 79 -7.31 -29.69 4.76
CA PHE A 79 -7.09 -30.59 5.91
C PHE A 79 -7.91 -30.25 7.17
N SER A 80 -8.59 -29.09 7.20
CA SER A 80 -9.53 -28.76 8.28
C SER A 80 -10.85 -29.49 8.02
N LYS A 81 -10.94 -30.75 8.49
CA LYS A 81 -12.14 -31.60 8.38
C LYS A 81 -13.42 -30.82 8.72
N PRO A 82 -14.51 -30.95 7.94
CA PRO A 82 -15.80 -30.44 8.37
C PRO A 82 -16.26 -31.26 9.59
N LYS A 83 -16.33 -30.64 10.77
CA LYS A 83 -17.21 -31.13 11.84
C LYS A 83 -18.64 -30.91 11.35
N GLN A 84 -19.18 -31.87 10.59
CA GLN A 84 -20.62 -31.95 10.37
C GLN A 84 -21.25 -32.23 11.74
N ARG A 85 -21.91 -31.20 12.28
CA ARG A 85 -22.87 -31.34 13.38
C ARG A 85 -24.07 -32.10 12.82
N LEU A 86 -24.24 -33.33 13.29
CA LEU A 86 -25.52 -34.00 13.47
C LEU A 86 -25.57 -34.45 14.93
#